data_AF-A0A2T2YUF0-F1
#
_entry.id   AF-A0A2T2YUF0-F1
#
_cell.length_a   1.000
_cell.length_b   1.000
_cell.length_c   1.000
_cell.angle_alpha   90.00
_cell.angle_beta   90.00
_cell.angle_gamma   90.00
#
_symmetry.space_group_name_H-M   'P 1'
#
loop_
_entity.id
_entity.type
_entity.pdbx_description
1 polymer ?
#
loop_
_entity_poly.entity_id
_entity_poly.type
_entity_poly.pdbx_seq_one_letter_code
_entity_poly.pdbx_strand_id
1 'polypeptide(L)'
;MPTPGKGFSVVPEQLRDVGIYIYSLADTLSGALNSAAEEVSELLNGSWTGDYADEFSEGWTEVHNGGRQIFAALTTMAEKLGVTAETLQSVDANNAAALDIPKLNWT
;
A
#
# COMPACT_ATOMS: atom_id res chain seq x y z
N MET A 1 40.62 18.08 -10.67
CA MET A 1 39.21 18.49 -10.48
C MET A 1 38.42 17.23 -10.20
N PRO A 2 37.57 17.16 -9.16
CA PRO A 2 36.75 15.97 -8.95
C PRO A 2 35.68 15.92 -10.04
N THR A 3 35.56 14.78 -10.70
CA THR A 3 34.53 14.48 -11.69
C THR A 3 33.16 14.63 -11.05
N PRO A 4 32.17 15.29 -11.68
CA PRO A 4 30.80 15.30 -11.19
C PRO A 4 30.35 13.86 -10.98
N GLY A 5 30.01 13.51 -9.73
CA GLY A 5 29.46 12.21 -9.40
C GLY A 5 28.25 11.95 -10.29
N LYS A 6 28.22 10.79 -10.94
CA LYS A 6 27.08 10.31 -11.72
C LYS A 6 25.87 10.30 -10.77
N GLY A 7 25.03 11.32 -10.86
CA GLY A 7 23.95 11.56 -9.91
C GLY A 7 23.03 10.35 -9.84
N PHE A 8 22.96 9.72 -8.67
CA PHE A 8 21.96 8.70 -8.37
C PHE A 8 20.65 9.45 -8.07
N SER A 9 19.98 9.89 -9.13
CA SER A 9 18.89 10.87 -9.07
C SER A 9 17.52 10.21 -9.19
N VAL A 10 17.22 9.16 -8.42
CA VAL A 10 15.86 8.59 -8.40
C VAL A 10 15.64 7.60 -7.25
N VAL A 11 15.25 8.05 -6.05
CA VAL A 11 14.83 7.12 -4.97
C VAL A 11 13.58 7.63 -4.24
N PRO A 12 13.48 8.89 -3.78
CA PRO A 12 12.34 9.31 -2.95
C PRO A 12 11.02 9.40 -3.73
N GLU A 13 11.02 9.94 -4.95
CA GLU A 13 9.78 10.04 -5.75
C GLU A 13 9.25 8.67 -6.16
N GLN A 14 10.13 7.76 -6.57
CA GLN A 14 9.74 6.39 -6.91
C GLN A 14 9.15 5.64 -5.71
N LEU A 15 9.70 5.82 -4.51
CA LEU A 15 9.13 5.26 -3.29
C LEU A 15 7.74 5.85 -3.01
N ARG A 16 7.54 7.13 -3.27
CA ARG A 16 6.24 7.80 -3.14
C ARG A 16 5.22 7.24 -4.13
N ASP A 17 5.60 7.10 -5.40
CA ASP A 17 4.74 6.57 -6.46
C ASP A 17 4.33 5.12 -6.18
N VAL A 18 5.27 4.27 -5.75
CA VAL A 18 4.99 2.90 -5.33
C VAL A 18 4.06 2.88 -4.11
N GLY A 19 4.29 3.77 -3.14
CA GLY A 19 3.40 3.92 -1.99
C GLY A 19 1.96 4.26 -2.40
N ILE A 20 1.78 5.26 -3.27
CA ILE A 20 0.46 5.65 -3.80
C ILE A 20 -0.20 4.50 -4.55
N TYR A 21 0.55 3.80 -5.40
CA TYR A 21 0.04 2.65 -6.15
C TYR A 21 -0.45 1.53 -5.23
N ILE A 22 0.36 1.15 -4.22
CA ILE A 22 0.00 0.10 -3.26
C ILE A 22 -1.24 0.49 -2.45
N TYR A 23 -1.34 1.75 -2.03
CA TYR A 23 -2.52 2.25 -1.31
C TYR A 23 -3.78 2.16 -2.16
N SER A 24 -3.73 2.62 -3.42
CA SER A 24 -4.85 2.55 -4.35
C SER A 24 -5.29 1.12 -4.63
N LEU A 25 -4.32 0.19 -4.74
CA LEU A 25 -4.60 -1.23 -4.91
C LEU A 25 -5.30 -1.80 -3.67
N ALA A 26 -4.81 -1.50 -2.46
CA ALA A 26 -5.42 -1.95 -1.21
C ALA A 26 -6.85 -1.43 -1.05
N ASP A 27 -7.10 -0.17 -1.40
CA ASP A 27 -8.43 0.46 -1.36
C ASP A 27 -9.40 -0.20 -2.35
N THR A 28 -8.96 -0.41 -3.60
CA THR A 28 -9.75 -1.08 -4.64
C THR A 28 -10.13 -2.50 -4.23
N LEU A 29 -9.17 -3.27 -3.71
CA LEU A 29 -9.39 -4.64 -3.27
C LEU A 29 -10.31 -4.71 -2.04
N SER A 30 -10.18 -3.75 -1.12
CA SER A 30 -11.08 -3.62 0.04
C SER A 30 -12.52 -3.36 -0.39
N GLY A 31 -12.73 -2.44 -1.35
CA GLY A 31 -14.04 -2.17 -1.93
C GLY A 31 -14.66 -3.41 -2.60
N ALA A 32 -13.87 -4.11 -3.42
CA ALA A 32 -14.33 -5.33 -4.09
C ALA A 32 -14.69 -6.44 -3.08
N LEU A 33 -13.89 -6.60 -2.01
CA LEU A 33 -14.16 -7.60 -0.98
C LEU A 33 -15.42 -7.26 -0.16
N ASN A 34 -15.68 -5.99 0.11
CA ASN A 34 -16.92 -5.55 0.76
C ASN A 34 -18.14 -5.82 -0.12
N SER A 35 -18.06 -5.52 -1.42
CA SER A 35 -19.14 -5.85 -2.37
C SER A 35 -19.43 -7.34 -2.40
N ALA A 36 -18.39 -8.19 -2.44
CA ALA A 36 -18.56 -9.64 -2.38
C ALA A 36 -19.15 -10.10 -1.04
N ALA A 37 -18.81 -9.43 0.07
CA ALA A 37 -19.39 -9.73 1.38
C ALA A 37 -20.89 -9.44 1.45
N GLU A 38 -21.36 -8.38 0.79
CA GLU A 38 -22.79 -8.08 0.65
C GLU A 38 -23.50 -9.18 -0.14
N GLU A 39 -22.99 -9.56 -1.31
CA GLU A 39 -23.55 -10.64 -2.14
C GLU A 39 -23.59 -11.99 -1.41
N VAL A 40 -22.52 -12.35 -0.69
CA VAL A 40 -22.47 -13.59 0.09
C VAL A 40 -23.46 -13.55 1.26
N SER A 41 -23.59 -12.41 1.93
CA SER A 41 -24.57 -12.23 3.00
C SER A 41 -26.01 -12.40 2.49
N GLU A 42 -26.33 -11.82 1.33
CA GLU A 42 -27.66 -12.00 0.71
C GLU A 42 -27.93 -13.46 0.34
N LEU A 43 -26.92 -14.16 -0.20
CA LEU A 43 -27.04 -15.56 -0.58
C LEU A 43 -27.30 -16.46 0.64
N LEU A 44 -26.51 -16.30 1.72
CA LEU A 44 -26.58 -17.11 2.94
C LEU A 44 -27.80 -16.79 3.82
N ASN A 45 -28.30 -15.56 3.78
CA ASN A 45 -29.53 -15.17 4.48
C ASN A 45 -30.79 -15.46 3.65
N GLY A 46 -30.62 -15.85 2.38
CA GLY A 46 -31.69 -16.14 1.45
C GLY A 46 -32.19 -17.58 1.53
N SER A 47 -32.33 -18.22 0.37
CA SER A 47 -32.86 -19.58 0.28
C SER A 47 -31.79 -20.68 0.37
N TRP A 48 -30.50 -20.32 0.36
CA TRP A 48 -29.43 -21.32 0.43
C TRP A 48 -29.11 -21.67 1.88
N THR A 49 -29.46 -22.89 2.27
CA THR A 49 -29.32 -23.40 3.65
C THR A 49 -28.84 -24.85 3.66
N GLY A 50 -28.44 -25.33 4.83
CA GLY A 50 -27.96 -26.71 5.07
C GLY A 50 -26.43 -26.81 5.06
N ASP A 51 -25.93 -28.02 5.29
CA ASP A 51 -24.51 -28.28 5.59
C ASP A 51 -23.52 -27.65 4.59
N TYR A 52 -23.84 -27.65 3.29
CA TYR A 52 -22.98 -27.01 2.28
C TYR A 52 -22.96 -25.49 2.35
N ALA A 53 -24.05 -24.85 2.77
CA ALA A 53 -24.10 -23.41 3.00
C ALA A 53 -23.28 -23.04 4.24
N ASP A 54 -23.31 -23.88 5.28
CA ASP A 54 -22.50 -23.71 6.49
C ASP A 54 -21.00 -23.84 6.18
N GLU A 55 -20.60 -24.91 5.46
CA GLU A 55 -19.20 -25.11 5.05
C GLU A 55 -18.69 -23.97 4.16
N PHE A 56 -19.53 -23.48 3.23
CA PHE A 56 -19.19 -22.30 2.43
C PHE A 56 -19.04 -21.04 3.30
N SER A 57 -19.93 -20.81 4.26
CA SER A 57 -19.90 -19.65 5.15
C SER A 57 -18.61 -19.60 5.98
N GLU A 58 -18.17 -20.77 6.48
CA GLU A 58 -16.89 -20.91 7.19
C GLU A 58 -15.71 -20.56 6.27
N GLY A 59 -15.63 -21.18 5.08
CA GLY A 59 -14.56 -20.90 4.12
C GLY A 59 -14.56 -19.45 3.64
N TRP A 60 -15.73 -18.86 3.40
CA TRP A 60 -15.87 -17.45 3.06
C TRP A 60 -15.36 -16.54 4.18
N THR A 61 -15.68 -16.86 5.44
CA THR A 61 -15.19 -16.10 6.60
C THR A 61 -13.67 -16.08 6.65
N GLU A 62 -13.02 -17.22 6.37
CA GLU A 62 -11.56 -17.29 6.29
C GLU A 62 -10.99 -16.41 5.17
N VAL A 63 -11.56 -16.52 3.95
CA VAL A 63 -11.14 -15.72 2.79
C VAL A 63 -11.31 -14.22 3.06
N HIS A 64 -12.47 -13.81 3.58
CA HIS A 64 -12.77 -12.42 3.88
C HIS A 64 -11.83 -11.85 4.95
N ASN A 65 -11.59 -12.60 6.03
CA ASN A 65 -10.68 -12.15 7.08
C ASN A 65 -9.22 -12.11 6.60
N GLY A 66 -8.77 -13.12 5.84
CA GLY A 66 -7.44 -13.16 5.26
C GLY A 66 -7.20 -12.02 4.27
N GLY A 67 -8.17 -11.76 3.39
CA GLY A 67 -8.13 -10.63 2.44
C GLY A 67 -7.97 -9.30 3.16
N ARG A 68 -8.78 -9.04 4.20
CA ARG A 68 -8.67 -7.82 5.01
C ARG A 68 -7.29 -7.65 5.67
N GLN A 69 -6.69 -8.74 6.15
CA GLN A 69 -5.35 -8.70 6.72
C GLN A 69 -4.28 -8.33 5.67
N ILE A 70 -4.37 -8.91 4.47
CA ILE A 70 -3.46 -8.58 3.35
C ILE A 70 -3.60 -7.11 2.97
N PHE A 71 -4.82 -6.59 2.87
CA PHE A 71 -5.05 -5.20 2.48
C PHE A 71 -4.55 -4.23 3.54
N ALA A 72 -4.74 -4.52 4.83
CA ALA A 72 -4.16 -3.75 5.92
C ALA A 72 -2.61 -3.74 5.88
N ALA A 73 -1.99 -4.88 5.54
CA ALA A 73 -0.55 -4.96 5.36
C ALA A 73 -0.08 -4.12 4.15
N LEU A 74 -0.82 -4.13 3.04
CA LEU A 74 -0.55 -3.28 1.87
C LEU A 74 -0.62 -1.79 2.25
N THR A 75 -1.67 -1.36 2.96
CA THR A 75 -1.79 0.02 3.46
C THR A 75 -0.61 0.40 4.35
N THR A 76 -0.22 -0.48 5.27
CA THR A 76 0.95 -0.26 6.15
C THR A 76 2.25 -0.12 5.35
N MET A 77 2.42 -0.91 4.29
CA MET A 77 3.59 -0.78 3.41
C MET A 77 3.58 0.55 2.65
N ALA A 78 2.43 0.98 2.12
CA ALA A 78 2.29 2.26 1.44
C ALA A 78 2.67 3.44 2.35
N GLU A 79 2.19 3.43 3.60
CA GLU A 79 2.53 4.44 4.61
C GLU A 79 4.04 4.49 4.89
N LYS A 80 4.67 3.33 5.09
CA LYS A 80 6.11 3.24 5.35
C LYS A 80 6.96 3.73 4.17
N LEU A 81 6.54 3.46 2.95
CA LEU A 81 7.21 3.96 1.75
C LEU A 81 7.12 5.49 1.65
N GLY A 82 5.96 6.07 1.96
CA GLY A 82 5.78 7.52 2.07
C GLY A 82 6.70 8.16 3.12
N VAL A 83 6.72 7.61 4.34
CA VAL A 83 7.60 8.09 5.43
C VAL A 83 9.08 7.99 5.05
N THR A 84 9.48 6.92 4.36
CA THR A 84 10.86 6.74 3.89
C THR A 84 11.22 7.80 2.85
N ALA A 85 10.33 8.09 1.90
CA ALA A 85 10.53 9.14 0.90
C ALA A 85 10.71 10.53 1.55
N GLU A 86 9.88 10.88 2.52
CA GLU A 86 9.99 12.15 3.26
C GLU A 86 11.28 12.25 4.07
N THR A 87 11.68 11.15 4.73
CA THR A 87 12.91 11.10 5.52
C THR A 87 14.14 11.34 4.64
N LEU A 88 14.19 10.72 3.46
CA LEU A 88 15.29 10.91 2.50
C LEU A 88 15.38 12.37 2.02
N GLN A 89 14.23 12.98 1.68
CA GLN A 89 14.20 14.40 1.28
C GLN A 89 14.68 15.33 2.41
N SER A 90 14.30 15.05 3.66
CA SER A 90 14.73 15.84 4.83
C SER A 90 16.23 15.72 5.08
N VAL A 91 16.78 14.50 5.04
CA VAL A 91 18.22 14.26 5.22
C VAL A 91 19.03 14.96 4.13
N ASP A 92 18.61 14.88 2.87
CA ASP A 92 19.27 15.60 1.78
C ASP A 92 19.26 17.13 2.00
N ALA A 93 18.10 17.69 2.34
CA ALA A 93 17.97 19.11 2.59
C ALA A 93 18.88 19.59 3.74
N ASN A 94 19.00 18.80 4.80
CA ASN A 94 19.87 19.10 5.95
C ASN A 94 21.35 18.99 5.59
N ASN A 95 21.75 17.95 4.85
CA ASN A 95 23.13 17.77 4.41
C ASN A 95 23.58 18.87 3.45
N ALA A 96 22.72 19.23 2.50
CA ALA A 96 22.98 20.33 1.57
C ALA A 96 23.21 21.66 2.31
N ALA A 97 22.37 21.96 3.30
CA ALA A 97 22.51 23.14 4.15
C ALA A 97 23.79 23.13 4.99
N ALA A 98 24.16 21.97 5.56
CA ALA A 98 25.37 21.83 6.38
C ALA A 98 26.66 21.98 5.57
N LEU A 99 26.64 21.61 4.29
CA LEU A 99 27.80 21.62 3.40
C LEU A 99 27.86 22.86 2.48
N ASP A 100 26.87 23.76 2.56
CA ASP A 100 26.69 24.90 1.65
C ASP A 100 26.73 24.49 0.17
N ILE A 101 26.12 23.33 -0.13
CA ILE A 101 26.00 22.79 -1.49
C ILE A 101 24.54 22.77 -1.93
N PRO A 102 24.26 22.74 -3.25
CA PRO A 102 22.89 22.62 -3.75
C PRO A 102 22.22 21.33 -3.29
N LYS A 103 20.91 21.41 -3.01
CA LYS A 103 20.05 20.23 -2.79
C LYS A 103 19.98 19.37 -4.05
N LEU A 104 19.76 18.07 -3.90
CA LEU A 104 19.48 17.23 -5.05
C LEU A 104 18.16 17.66 -5.70
N ASN A 105 18.16 17.74 -7.03
CA ASN A 105 16.95 18.01 -7.79
C ASN A 105 16.15 16.71 -7.91
N TRP A 106 14.97 16.67 -7.29
CA TRP A 106 14.14 15.47 -7.22
C TRP A 106 13.17 15.27 -8.40
N THR A 107 13.08 16.22 -9.36
CA THR A 107 12.12 16.21 -10.50
C THR A 107 12.09 14.96 -11.35
#